data_AF-A0A2S3X8F7-F1
#
_entry.id   AF-A0A2S3X8F7-F1
#
_cell.length_a   1.000
_cell.length_b   1.000
_cell.length_c   1.000
_cell.angle_alpha   90.00
_cell.angle_beta   90.00
_cell.angle_gamma   90.00
#
_symmetry.space_group_name_H-M   'P 1'
#
loop_
_entity.id
_entity.type
_entity.pdbx_description
1 polymer ?
#
loop_
_entity_poly.entity_id
_entity_poly.type
_entity_poly.pdbx_seq_one_letter_code
_entity_poly.pdbx_strand_id
1 'polypeptide(L)'
;MAIETFTWPTQRGETPDITYRVRESKFGGGYRQVVGDGPNNKEDSYPITVTGTKAQVRKIMEFFDRHAGAKAFLWTTPLGDLGLFTCADPKPMPVGGGRFKVSATFARAFHP
;
A
#
# COMPACT_ATOMS: atom_id res chain seq x y z
N MET A 1 14.49 2.41 -16.08
CA MET A 1 13.93 1.06 -15.84
C MET A 1 12.44 1.21 -15.61
N ALA A 2 11.61 0.28 -16.09
CA ALA A 2 10.18 0.29 -15.79
C ALA A 2 9.94 -0.07 -14.32
N ILE A 3 9.03 0.64 -13.66
CA ILE A 3 8.58 0.31 -12.30
C ILE A 3 7.72 -0.95 -12.40
N GLU A 4 8.00 -1.97 -11.58
CA GLU A 4 7.20 -3.20 -11.58
C GLU A 4 5.80 -2.93 -11.03
N THR A 5 4.80 -3.66 -11.53
CA THR A 5 3.40 -3.53 -11.10
C THR A 5 2.98 -4.79 -10.34
N PHE A 6 2.39 -4.60 -9.16
CA PHE A 6 1.73 -5.67 -8.43
C PHE A 6 0.35 -5.94 -9.03
N THR A 7 0.19 -7.08 -9.70
CA THR A 7 -1.02 -7.44 -10.47
C THR A 7 -1.85 -8.57 -9.86
N TRP A 8 -1.38 -9.17 -8.76
CA TRP A 8 -2.11 -10.26 -8.11
C TRP A 8 -3.39 -9.75 -7.43
N PRO A 9 -4.50 -10.49 -7.52
CA PRO A 9 -5.76 -10.07 -6.91
C PRO A 9 -5.65 -10.08 -5.39
N THR A 10 -5.90 -8.93 -4.78
CA THR A 10 -6.00 -8.77 -3.32
C THR A 10 -7.43 -9.01 -2.87
N GLN A 11 -7.58 -9.64 -1.70
CA GLN A 11 -8.87 -9.79 -1.04
C GLN A 11 -9.36 -8.42 -0.55
N ARG A 12 -10.67 -8.19 -0.70
CA ARG A 12 -11.34 -6.96 -0.25
C ARG A 12 -11.95 -7.23 1.12
N GLY A 13 -11.55 -6.48 2.14
CA GLY A 13 -12.12 -6.65 3.48
C GLY A 13 -11.42 -5.87 4.59
N GLU A 14 -10.20 -5.40 4.35
CA GLU A 14 -9.44 -4.65 5.35
C GLU A 14 -9.54 -3.14 5.06
N THR A 15 -9.82 -2.36 6.09
CA THR A 15 -9.99 -0.91 6.00
C THR A 15 -8.62 -0.25 5.80
N PRO A 16 -8.44 0.58 4.76
CA PRO A 16 -7.21 1.35 4.62
C PRO A 16 -7.12 2.44 5.69
N ASP A 17 -5.90 2.74 6.12
CA ASP A 17 -5.62 3.94 6.90
C ASP A 17 -5.27 5.07 5.92
N ILE A 18 -5.97 6.20 6.01
CA ILE A 18 -5.77 7.36 5.14
C ILE A 18 -5.71 8.60 6.00
N THR A 19 -4.59 9.31 5.94
CA THR A 19 -4.38 10.58 6.62
C THR A 19 -4.01 11.66 5.62
N TYR A 20 -4.44 12.89 5.91
CA TYR A 20 -4.07 14.06 5.14
C TYR A 20 -3.29 15.00 6.04
N ARG A 21 -2.03 15.21 5.73
CA ARG A 21 -1.20 16.21 6.38
C ARG A 21 -1.70 17.59 5.99
N VAL A 22 -2.07 18.38 6.98
CA VAL A 22 -2.57 19.74 6.78
C VAL A 22 -1.93 20.69 7.78
N ARG A 23 -1.73 21.93 7.36
CA ARG A 23 -1.39 23.05 8.23
C ARG A 23 -2.65 23.85 8.51
N GLU A 24 -2.82 24.23 9.76
CA GLU A 24 -3.96 24.99 10.22
C GLU A 24 -3.49 26.31 10.85
N SER A 25 -4.21 27.38 10.57
CA SER A 25 -4.12 28.63 11.33
C SER A 25 -5.50 29.11 11.74
N LYS A 26 -5.64 29.51 13.00
CA LYS A 26 -6.89 30.03 13.58
C LYS A 26 -6.80 31.54 13.71
N PHE A 27 -7.87 32.23 13.37
CA PHE A 27 -8.00 33.68 13.44
C PHE A 27 -9.12 34.06 14.41
N GLY A 28 -9.19 35.35 14.76
CA GLY A 28 -10.30 35.89 15.55
C GLY A 28 -11.66 35.66 14.86
N GLY A 29 -12.74 35.64 15.66
CA GLY A 29 -14.09 35.47 15.13
C GLY A 29 -14.44 34.06 14.65
N GLY A 30 -13.63 33.05 15.00
CA GLY A 30 -13.90 31.65 14.67
C GLY A 30 -13.42 31.21 13.29
N TYR A 31 -12.73 32.07 12.54
CA TYR A 31 -12.17 31.73 11.24
C TYR A 31 -10.97 30.80 11.36
N ARG A 32 -10.87 29.86 10.42
CA ARG A 32 -9.75 28.92 10.30
C ARG A 32 -9.35 28.80 8.83
N GLN A 33 -8.05 28.85 8.57
CA GLN A 33 -7.46 28.48 7.28
C GLN A 33 -6.81 27.10 7.40
N VAL A 34 -7.05 26.25 6.40
CA VAL A 34 -6.43 24.92 6.30
C VAL A 34 -5.81 24.77 4.92
N VAL A 35 -4.56 24.33 4.87
CA VAL A 35 -3.81 24.12 3.63
C VAL A 35 -3.12 22.75 3.69
N GLY A 36 -3.02 22.04 2.57
CA GLY A 36 -2.25 20.79 2.50
C GLY A 36 -0.77 20.99 2.81
N ASP A 37 -0.18 20.06 3.55
CA ASP A 37 1.23 20.13 3.93
C ASP A 37 2.14 19.48 2.88
N GLY A 38 2.53 20.26 1.86
CA GLY A 38 3.42 19.86 0.78
C GLY A 38 2.70 19.34 -0.47
N PRO A 39 3.44 18.99 -1.54
CA PRO A 39 2.85 18.52 -2.81
C PRO A 39 2.20 17.14 -2.69
N ASN A 40 2.66 16.32 -1.75
CA ASN A 40 2.15 14.98 -1.45
C ASN A 40 1.69 14.95 0.01
N ASN A 41 0.46 15.37 0.27
CA ASN A 41 -0.06 15.49 1.62
C ASN A 41 -0.94 14.30 2.06
N LYS A 42 -1.25 13.38 1.15
CA LYS A 42 -2.02 12.16 1.45
C LYS A 42 -1.07 11.02 1.79
N GLU A 43 -1.14 10.51 3.00
CA GLU A 43 -0.45 9.29 3.42
C GLU A 43 -1.52 8.21 3.59
N ASP A 44 -1.44 7.15 2.80
CA ASP A 44 -2.35 6.02 2.92
C ASP A 44 -1.60 4.68 3.01
N SER A 45 -2.20 3.75 3.75
CA SER A 45 -1.73 2.39 3.88
C SER A 45 -2.86 1.40 3.72
N TYR A 46 -2.58 0.31 3.02
CA TYR A 46 -3.56 -0.70 2.65
C TYR A 46 -3.09 -2.04 3.19
N PRO A 47 -3.76 -2.58 4.22
CA PRO A 47 -3.64 -3.97 4.56
C PRO A 47 -4.19 -4.80 3.39
N ILE A 48 -3.36 -5.69 2.85
CA ILE A 48 -3.73 -6.57 1.75
C ILE A 48 -3.54 -8.02 2.16
N THR A 49 -4.44 -8.85 1.67
CA THR A 49 -4.31 -10.29 1.74
C THR A 49 -4.42 -10.90 0.35
N VAL A 50 -3.52 -11.81 0.00
CA VAL A 50 -3.61 -12.65 -1.21
C VAL A 50 -3.63 -14.12 -0.80
N THR A 51 -4.56 -14.90 -1.36
CA THR A 51 -4.60 -16.36 -1.15
C THR A 51 -4.40 -17.08 -2.47
N GLY A 52 -3.47 -18.04 -2.51
CA GLY A 52 -3.14 -18.77 -3.73
C GLY A 52 -2.47 -20.12 -3.46
N THR A 53 -2.01 -20.75 -4.53
CA THR A 53 -1.18 -21.95 -4.44
C THR A 53 0.23 -21.61 -3.95
N LYS A 54 0.97 -22.61 -3.47
CA LYS A 54 2.40 -22.44 -3.10
C LYS A 54 3.23 -21.77 -4.19
N ALA A 55 2.99 -22.12 -5.46
CA ALA A 55 3.71 -21.56 -6.60
C ALA A 55 3.37 -20.07 -6.82
N GLN A 56 2.10 -19.68 -6.68
CA GLN A 56 1.69 -18.28 -6.77
C GLN A 56 2.27 -17.44 -5.63
N VAL A 57 2.18 -17.94 -4.39
CA VAL A 57 2.72 -17.25 -3.22
C VAL A 57 4.24 -17.09 -3.31
N ARG A 58 4.96 -18.09 -3.84
CA ARG A 58 6.40 -17.94 -4.09
C ARG A 58 6.71 -16.77 -5.03
N LYS A 59 5.98 -16.63 -6.14
CA LYS A 59 6.16 -15.50 -7.08
C LYS A 59 5.89 -14.14 -6.43
N ILE A 60 4.90 -14.08 -5.53
CA ILE A 60 4.59 -12.87 -4.75
C ILE A 60 5.74 -12.53 -3.79
N MET A 61 6.27 -13.52 -3.08
CA MET A 61 7.42 -13.30 -2.19
C MET A 61 8.67 -12.88 -2.98
N GLU A 62 8.96 -13.53 -4.10
CA GLU A 62 10.06 -13.12 -5.00
C GLU A 62 9.89 -11.69 -5.51
N PHE A 63 8.64 -11.24 -5.75
CA PHE A 63 8.36 -9.85 -6.08
C PHE A 63 8.72 -8.92 -4.93
N PHE A 64 8.32 -9.24 -3.69
CA PHE A 64 8.69 -8.44 -2.53
C PHE A 64 10.20 -8.44 -2.28
N ASP A 65 10.88 -9.57 -2.47
CA ASP A 65 12.34 -9.70 -2.33
C ASP A 65 13.09 -8.77 -3.30
N ARG A 66 12.63 -8.65 -4.56
CA ARG A 66 13.21 -7.69 -5.53
C ARG A 66 13.03 -6.22 -5.13
N HIS A 67 12.03 -5.92 -4.28
CA HIS A 67 11.77 -4.57 -3.80
C HIS A 67 12.40 -4.29 -2.43
N ALA A 68 12.73 -5.34 -1.66
CA ALA A 68 13.45 -5.30 -0.40
C ALA A 68 12.92 -4.26 0.60
N GLY A 69 11.59 -4.05 0.63
CA GLY A 69 10.93 -3.11 1.55
C GLY A 69 11.08 -1.62 1.21
N ALA A 70 12.01 -1.24 0.34
CA ALA A 70 12.34 0.17 0.07
C ALA A 70 12.00 0.63 -1.36
N LYS A 71 12.10 -0.27 -2.34
CA LYS A 71 11.81 0.06 -3.74
C LYS A 71 10.30 0.12 -3.95
N ALA A 72 9.82 1.22 -4.50
CA ALA A 72 8.40 1.37 -4.80
C ALA A 72 7.99 0.52 -6.02
N PHE A 73 6.76 0.03 -6.00
CA PHE A 73 6.08 -0.61 -7.11
C PHE A 73 4.73 0.03 -7.37
N LEU A 74 4.20 -0.17 -8.58
CA LEU A 74 2.87 0.28 -8.96
C LEU A 74 1.83 -0.70 -8.42
N TRP A 75 0.75 -0.17 -7.84
CA TRP A 75 -0.41 -0.95 -7.46
C TRP A 75 -1.67 -0.11 -7.63
N THR A 76 -2.75 -0.75 -8.08
CA THR A 76 -4.07 -0.14 -8.20
C THR A 76 -4.84 -0.42 -6.92
N THR A 77 -5.25 0.65 -6.23
CA THR A 77 -6.04 0.54 -5.00
C THR A 77 -7.41 -0.12 -5.28
N PRO A 78 -8.12 -0.61 -4.25
CA PRO A 78 -9.46 -1.14 -4.41
C PRO A 78 -10.47 -0.14 -5.01
N LEU A 79 -10.17 1.16 -4.97
CA LEU A 79 -10.99 2.24 -5.57
C LEU A 79 -10.63 2.52 -7.04
N GLY A 80 -9.61 1.86 -7.59
CA GLY A 80 -9.19 2.02 -8.98
C GLY A 80 -8.05 3.02 -9.19
N ASP A 81 -7.50 3.62 -8.12
CA ASP A 81 -6.41 4.59 -8.23
C ASP A 81 -5.07 3.89 -8.39
N LEU A 82 -4.34 4.18 -9.46
CA LEU A 82 -2.96 3.74 -9.61
C LEU A 82 -2.03 4.62 -8.77
N GLY A 83 -1.11 4.01 -8.04
CA GLY A 83 -0.02 4.76 -7.42
C GLY A 83 1.16 3.90 -6.99
N LEU A 84 2.13 4.57 -6.38
CA LEU A 84 3.36 3.94 -5.88
C LEU A 84 3.21 3.52 -4.43
N PHE A 85 3.67 2.32 -4.14
CA PHE A 85 3.62 1.73 -2.81
C PHE A 85 4.90 0.94 -2.50
N THR A 86 5.20 0.80 -1.22
CA THR A 86 6.22 -0.10 -0.68
C THR A 86 5.58 -1.14 0.24
N CYS A 87 6.28 -2.23 0.49
CA CYS A 87 5.84 -3.31 1.36
C CYS A 87 7.02 -3.83 2.18
N ALA A 88 7.03 -3.54 3.48
CA ALA A 88 8.12 -3.91 4.38
C ALA A 88 7.83 -5.20 5.18
N ASP A 89 6.57 -5.62 5.31
CA ASP A 89 6.17 -6.68 6.24
C ASP A 89 5.38 -7.84 5.60
N PRO A 90 5.82 -8.44 4.48
CA PRO A 90 5.11 -9.56 3.88
C PRO A 90 5.15 -10.81 4.77
N LYS A 91 3.97 -11.34 5.11
CA LYS A 91 3.77 -12.50 6.01
C LYS A 91 3.09 -13.65 5.27
N PRO A 92 3.85 -14.63 4.72
CA PRO A 92 3.29 -15.84 4.15
C PRO A 92 2.86 -16.83 5.25
N MET A 93 1.67 -17.41 5.12
CA MET A 93 1.07 -18.35 6.05
C MET A 93 0.44 -19.54 5.31
N PRO A 94 0.75 -20.79 5.65
CA PRO A 94 0.02 -21.94 5.13
C PRO A 94 -1.40 -21.98 5.71
N VAL A 95 -2.41 -22.22 4.86
CA VAL A 95 -3.83 -22.30 5.29
C VAL A 95 -4.43 -23.70 5.11
N GLY A 96 -3.58 -24.71 4.89
CA GLY A 96 -3.99 -26.09 4.62
C GLY A 96 -4.33 -26.36 3.15
N GLY A 97 -4.45 -27.64 2.78
CA GLY A 97 -4.84 -28.05 1.43
C GLY A 97 -3.91 -27.59 0.30
N GLY A 98 -2.61 -27.40 0.58
CA GLY A 98 -1.63 -26.89 -0.40
C GLY A 98 -1.79 -25.41 -0.75
N ARG A 99 -2.64 -24.68 -0.01
CA ARG A 99 -2.89 -23.25 -0.17
C ARG A 99 -2.11 -22.43 0.85
N PHE A 100 -1.79 -21.22 0.43
CA PHE A 100 -1.06 -20.24 1.22
C PHE A 100 -1.79 -18.90 1.15
N LYS A 101 -1.75 -18.18 2.25
CA LYS A 101 -2.18 -16.80 2.38
C LYS A 101 -0.93 -15.93 2.56
N VAL A 102 -0.92 -14.75 1.97
CA VAL A 102 0.09 -13.71 2.20
C VAL A 102 -0.65 -12.50 2.70
N SER A 103 -0.29 -12.01 3.88
CA SER A 103 -0.76 -10.73 4.40
C SER A 103 0.39 -9.74 4.41
N ALA A 104 0.13 -8.50 4.00
CA ALA A 104 1.13 -7.44 3.95
C ALA A 104 0.47 -6.07 4.09
N THR A 105 1.26 -5.04 4.38
CA THR A 105 0.78 -3.66 4.34
C THR A 105 1.47 -2.90 3.21
N PHE A 106 0.68 -2.33 2.30
CA PHE A 106 1.18 -1.46 1.24
C PHE A 106 1.11 -0.02 1.71
N ALA A 107 2.27 0.60 1.93
CA ALA A 107 2.39 2.00 2.36
C ALA A 107 2.65 2.91 1.15
N ARG A 108 1.99 4.06 1.11
CA ARG A 108 2.19 5.06 0.05
C ARG A 108 3.66 5.42 -0.07
N ALA A 109 4.17 5.41 -1.30
CA ALA A 109 5.50 5.88 -1.63
C ALA A 109 5.43 7.04 -2.63
N PHE A 110 6.46 7.88 -2.61
CA PHE A 110 6.63 8.98 -3.54
C PHE A 110 8.06 8.93 -4.10
N HIS A 111 8.20 9.18 -5.39
CA HIS A 111 9.49 9.41 -6.02
C HIS A 111 9.60 10.89 -6.43
N PRO A 112 10.76 11.53 -6.25
CA PRO A 112 11.02 12.86 -6.77
C PRO A 112 11.08 12.90 -8.30
#